data_AF-A0AA88GTM8-F1
#
_entry.id   AF-A0AA88GTM8-F1
#
_cell.length_a   1.000
_cell.length_b   1.000
_cell.length_c   1.000
_cell.angle_alpha   90.00
_cell.angle_beta   90.00
_cell.angle_gamma   90.00
#
_symmetry.space_group_name_H-M   'P 1'
#
loop_
_entity.id
_entity.type
_entity.pdbx_description
1 polymer ?
#
loop_
_entity_poly.entity_id
_entity_poly.type
_entity_poly.pdbx_seq_one_letter_code
_entity_poly.pdbx_strand_id
1 'polypeptide(L)'
;MTSKTTASRYTVVPPTIINFQDDDSNDSFVIEYSIHKCPNLLKSDMKNIFPKMKQHFDKYQLYIIPTFQPVSCSLFVFDENSEKEKDDKLKRFLRFSEKLKTFIEQQSMNDSKNDLMWCDYTDPVTGYPVLSDRGGMLYSDTHFTSFVENASLSCNLFYHLSS
;
A
#
# COMPACT_ATOMS: atom_id res chain seq x y z
N MET A 1 -5.46 0.63 -30.51
CA MET A 1 -6.64 0.15 -29.74
C MET A 1 -6.61 0.85 -28.39
N THR A 2 -7.36 1.92 -28.24
CA THR A 2 -7.48 2.65 -26.96
C THR A 2 -8.41 1.86 -26.04
N SER A 3 -7.84 1.11 -25.10
CA SER A 3 -8.59 0.48 -24.03
C SER A 3 -9.27 1.59 -23.23
N LYS A 4 -10.61 1.62 -23.24
CA LYS A 4 -11.38 2.49 -22.35
C LYS A 4 -11.28 1.87 -20.95
N THR A 5 -10.33 2.35 -20.16
CA THR A 5 -10.21 2.00 -18.74
C THR A 5 -11.51 2.41 -18.05
N THR A 6 -12.39 1.43 -17.80
CA THR A 6 -13.60 1.66 -17.02
C THR A 6 -13.12 1.79 -15.58
N ALA A 7 -13.07 3.00 -15.05
CA ALA A 7 -12.64 3.23 -13.68
C ALA A 7 -13.45 2.33 -12.73
N SER A 8 -12.77 1.46 -12.00
CA SER A 8 -13.40 0.58 -11.02
C SER A 8 -14.17 1.42 -10.01
N ARG A 9 -15.38 0.98 -9.61
CA ARG A 9 -16.22 1.66 -8.62
C ARG A 9 -15.53 1.88 -7.26
N TYR A 10 -14.41 1.21 -7.04
CA TYR A 10 -13.61 1.31 -5.84
C TYR A 10 -12.49 2.34 -5.94
N THR A 11 -12.09 2.75 -7.15
CA THR A 11 -10.96 3.66 -7.36
C THR A 11 -11.34 5.10 -6.97
N VAL A 12 -10.53 5.68 -6.10
CA VAL A 12 -10.62 7.05 -5.59
C VAL A 12 -9.58 7.93 -6.28
N VAL A 13 -8.36 7.41 -6.38
CA VAL A 13 -7.27 8.02 -7.14
C VAL A 13 -6.83 6.99 -8.19
N PRO A 14 -6.92 7.33 -9.49
CA PRO A 14 -6.46 6.44 -10.55
C PRO A 14 -4.94 6.21 -10.46
N PRO A 15 -4.40 5.18 -11.14
CA PRO A 15 -2.95 4.99 -11.25
C PRO A 15 -2.24 6.30 -11.61
N THR A 16 -1.36 6.73 -10.72
CA THR A 16 -0.67 8.02 -10.76
C THR A 16 0.81 7.76 -10.54
N ILE A 17 1.63 8.25 -11.48
CA ILE A 17 3.08 8.14 -11.42
C ILE A 17 3.64 9.44 -10.83
N ILE A 18 4.51 9.29 -9.83
CA ILE A 18 5.25 10.41 -9.23
C ILE A 18 6.74 10.11 -9.23
N ASN A 19 7.55 11.17 -9.24
CA ASN A 19 8.95 11.08 -8.84
C ASN A 19 9.03 11.43 -7.36
N PHE A 20 9.16 10.40 -6.52
CA PHE A 20 9.28 10.57 -5.08
C PHE A 20 10.70 11.04 -4.75
N GLN A 21 10.79 12.13 -4.00
CA GLN A 21 12.05 12.68 -3.50
C GLN A 21 12.11 12.44 -2.00
N ASP A 22 13.16 11.75 -1.56
CA ASP A 22 13.42 11.55 -0.14
C ASP A 22 14.45 12.57 0.35
N ASP A 23 13.95 13.61 1.01
CA ASP A 23 14.78 14.70 1.55
C ASP A 23 15.87 14.20 2.52
N ASP A 24 15.68 13.06 3.17
CA ASP A 24 16.62 12.51 4.15
C ASP A 24 17.80 11.77 3.50
N SER A 25 17.61 11.20 2.30
CA SER A 25 18.63 10.38 1.62
C SER A 25 19.19 11.00 0.35
N ASN A 26 18.69 12.17 -0.08
CA ASN A 26 19.00 12.79 -1.38
C ASN A 26 18.85 11.81 -2.55
N ASP A 27 17.97 10.82 -2.40
CA ASP A 27 17.60 9.83 -3.40
C ASP A 27 16.24 10.21 -3.98
N SER A 28 16.04 9.91 -5.26
CA SER A 28 14.73 10.07 -5.89
C SER A 28 14.42 8.87 -6.77
N PHE A 29 13.15 8.48 -6.79
CA PHE A 29 12.72 7.33 -7.55
C PHE A 29 11.29 7.47 -8.05
N VAL A 30 11.03 6.84 -9.20
CA VAL A 30 9.69 6.75 -9.76
C VAL A 30 8.90 5.68 -9.02
N ILE A 31 7.70 6.06 -8.58
CA ILE A 31 6.71 5.15 -8.00
C ILE A 31 5.34 5.47 -8.60
N GLU A 32 4.60 4.44 -8.94
CA GLU A 32 3.19 4.54 -9.28
C GLU A 32 2.37 4.14 -8.06
N TYR A 33 1.30 4.87 -7.78
CA TYR A 33 0.33 4.49 -6.76
C TYR A 33 -1.09 4.72 -7.27
N SER A 34 -2.03 4.06 -6.62
CA SER A 34 -3.45 4.38 -6.76
C SER A 34 -4.13 4.27 -5.40
N ILE A 35 -5.34 4.78 -5.26
CA ILE A 35 -6.10 4.69 -4.00
C ILE A 35 -7.45 4.06 -4.29
N HIS A 36 -7.81 3.04 -3.53
CA HIS A 36 -9.06 2.32 -3.68
C HIS A 36 -9.77 2.17 -2.35
N LYS A 37 -11.10 2.25 -2.35
CA LYS A 37 -11.93 1.81 -1.24
C LYS A 37 -11.83 0.30 -1.11
N CYS A 38 -11.50 -0.20 0.08
CA CYS A 38 -11.48 -1.62 0.34
C CYS A 38 -12.88 -2.23 0.11
N PRO A 39 -13.02 -3.23 -0.79
CA PRO A 39 -14.26 -3.96 -0.97
C PRO A 39 -14.71 -4.66 0.32
N ASN A 40 -16.02 -4.67 0.59
CA ASN A 40 -16.57 -5.34 1.79
C ASN A 40 -16.18 -6.82 1.89
N LEU A 41 -16.03 -7.50 0.75
CA LEU A 41 -15.60 -8.90 0.69
C LEU A 41 -14.21 -9.12 1.33
N LEU A 42 -13.34 -8.12 1.26
CA LEU A 42 -11.97 -8.21 1.78
C LEU A 42 -11.85 -7.76 3.24
N LYS A 43 -12.92 -7.20 3.84
CA LYS A 43 -12.87 -6.73 5.23
C LYS A 43 -12.66 -7.88 6.22
N SER A 44 -13.20 -9.08 5.97
CA SER A 44 -12.94 -10.26 6.81
C SER A 44 -11.45 -10.57 6.87
N ASP A 45 -10.80 -10.48 5.72
CA ASP A 45 -9.38 -10.79 5.58
C ASP A 45 -8.54 -9.75 6.31
N MET A 46 -8.88 -8.46 6.14
CA MET A 46 -8.22 -7.38 6.87
C MET A 46 -8.32 -7.54 8.38
N LYS A 47 -9.47 -7.99 8.91
CA LYS A 47 -9.64 -8.27 10.36
C LYS A 47 -8.70 -9.37 10.86
N ASN A 48 -8.38 -10.35 10.02
CA ASN A 48 -7.49 -11.45 10.37
C ASN A 48 -6.01 -11.09 10.20
N ILE A 49 -5.69 -10.12 9.34
CA ILE A 49 -4.33 -9.60 9.14
C ILE A 49 -3.99 -8.55 10.22
N PHE A 50 -4.91 -7.63 10.50
CA PHE A 50 -4.77 -6.54 11.48
C PHE A 50 -5.77 -6.70 12.65
N PRO A 51 -5.52 -7.63 13.59
CA PRO A 51 -6.49 -8.02 14.62
C PRO A 51 -6.88 -6.86 15.56
N LYS A 52 -5.93 -5.96 15.88
CA LYS A 52 -6.19 -4.75 16.70
C LYS A 52 -7.19 -3.79 16.05
N MET A 53 -7.30 -3.80 14.73
CA MET A 53 -8.19 -2.92 13.97
C MET A 53 -9.55 -3.57 13.65
N LYS A 54 -9.80 -4.79 14.13
CA LYS A 54 -10.98 -5.58 13.77
C LYS A 54 -12.31 -4.84 13.99
N GLN A 55 -12.44 -4.15 15.12
CA GLN A 55 -13.63 -3.38 15.49
C GLN A 55 -13.82 -2.10 14.65
N HIS A 56 -12.77 -1.62 13.98
CA HIS A 56 -12.79 -0.38 13.20
C HIS A 56 -13.20 -0.64 11.74
N PHE A 57 -12.87 -1.81 11.17
CA PHE A 57 -13.16 -2.09 9.75
C PHE A 57 -14.64 -2.11 9.38
N ASP A 58 -15.55 -2.32 10.34
CA ASP A 58 -17.00 -2.25 10.09
C ASP A 58 -17.55 -0.82 10.22
N LYS A 59 -16.97 -0.02 11.10
CA LYS A 59 -17.44 1.33 11.41
C LYS A 59 -16.95 2.37 10.39
N TYR A 60 -15.84 2.09 9.73
CA TYR A 60 -15.14 3.11 8.95
C TYR A 60 -14.73 2.63 7.56
N GLN A 61 -14.43 3.59 6.69
CA GLN A 61 -13.97 3.30 5.33
C GLN A 61 -12.46 3.02 5.36
N LEU A 62 -12.11 1.79 5.00
CA LEU A 62 -10.73 1.39 4.75
C LEU A 62 -10.37 1.71 3.29
N TYR A 63 -9.20 2.28 3.10
CA TYR A 63 -8.60 2.52 1.79
C TYR A 63 -7.34 1.67 1.64
N ILE A 64 -7.08 1.26 0.41
CA ILE A 64 -5.92 0.47 0.00
C ILE A 64 -5.14 1.31 -1.01
N ILE A 65 -3.85 1.48 -0.76
CA ILE A 65 -2.91 2.17 -1.62
C ILE A 65 -1.91 1.14 -2.14
N PRO A 66 -2.20 0.46 -3.26
CA PRO A 66 -1.20 -0.32 -3.96
C PRO A 66 -0.16 0.63 -4.56
N THR A 67 1.10 0.23 -4.46
CA THR A 67 2.24 0.91 -5.06
C THR A 67 2.97 -0.02 -6.01
N PHE A 68 3.51 0.55 -7.09
CA PHE A 68 4.27 -0.17 -8.11
C PHE A 68 5.56 0.58 -8.42
N GLN A 69 6.65 -0.17 -8.57
CA GLN A 69 7.94 0.38 -8.96
C GLN A 69 8.41 -0.23 -10.29
N PRO A 70 8.96 0.56 -11.22
CA PRO A 70 9.54 0.03 -12.45
C PRO A 70 10.75 -0.84 -12.14
N VAL A 71 10.92 -1.95 -12.85
CA VAL A 71 12.02 -2.90 -12.65
C VAL A 71 12.81 -3.07 -13.94
N SER A 72 14.13 -3.24 -13.83
CA SER A 72 15.04 -3.39 -14.97
C SER A 72 15.33 -4.85 -15.33
N CYS A 73 15.27 -5.75 -14.33
CA CYS A 73 15.41 -7.18 -14.51
C CYS A 73 14.11 -7.93 -14.26
N SER A 74 14.06 -9.18 -14.71
CA SER A 74 12.98 -10.09 -14.36
C SER A 74 13.11 -10.50 -12.89
N LEU A 75 12.16 -10.08 -12.06
CA LEU A 75 12.16 -10.44 -10.64
C LEU A 75 11.88 -11.93 -10.38
N PHE A 76 11.53 -12.70 -11.41
CA PHE A 76 11.38 -14.15 -11.33
C PHE A 76 12.70 -14.90 -11.45
N VAL A 77 13.76 -14.23 -11.88
CA VAL A 77 15.10 -14.79 -11.97
C VAL A 77 15.80 -14.66 -10.62
N PHE A 78 16.55 -15.69 -10.25
CA PHE A 78 17.39 -15.73 -9.06
C PHE A 78 18.84 -15.55 -9.48
N ASP A 79 19.22 -14.30 -9.72
CA ASP A 79 20.60 -13.88 -9.97
C ASP A 79 20.95 -12.67 -9.11
N GLU A 80 22.25 -12.36 -9.00
CA GLU A 80 22.76 -11.29 -8.15
C GLU A 80 22.15 -9.92 -8.49
N ASN A 81 21.88 -9.66 -9.78
CA ASN A 81 21.29 -8.40 -10.23
C ASN A 81 19.82 -8.29 -9.79
N SER A 82 19.08 -9.39 -9.88
CA SER A 82 17.67 -9.48 -9.52
C SER A 82 17.47 -9.42 -8.02
N GLU A 83 18.35 -10.05 -7.23
CA GLU A 83 18.34 -9.94 -5.77
C GLU A 83 18.67 -8.52 -5.32
N LYS A 84 19.71 -7.91 -5.88
CA LYS A 84 20.07 -6.52 -5.59
C LYS A 84 18.93 -5.56 -5.94
N GLU A 85 18.30 -5.74 -7.11
CA GLU A 85 17.16 -4.90 -7.49
C GLU A 85 15.98 -5.08 -6.52
N LYS A 86 15.64 -6.31 -6.12
CA LYS A 86 14.59 -6.56 -5.10
C LYS A 86 14.87 -5.82 -3.80
N ASP A 87 16.09 -5.91 -3.29
CA ASP A 87 16.50 -5.23 -2.06
C ASP A 87 16.38 -3.70 -2.17
N ASP A 88 16.81 -3.14 -3.31
CA ASP A 88 16.74 -1.69 -3.54
C ASP A 88 15.28 -1.22 -3.66
N LYS A 89 14.40 -1.97 -4.33
CA LYS A 89 12.95 -1.67 -4.40
C LYS A 89 12.28 -1.80 -3.03
N LEU A 90 12.65 -2.79 -2.23
CA LEU A 90 12.12 -2.97 -0.89
C LEU A 90 12.47 -1.77 0.00
N LYS A 91 13.74 -1.34 0.00
CA LYS A 91 14.17 -0.15 0.76
C LYS A 91 13.40 1.10 0.36
N ARG A 92 13.18 1.31 -0.95
CA ARG A 92 12.38 2.43 -1.47
C ARG A 92 10.92 2.38 -1.02
N PHE A 93 10.32 1.19 -1.06
CA PHE A 93 8.95 1.00 -0.56
C PHE A 93 8.83 1.34 0.93
N LEU A 94 9.76 0.88 1.77
CA LEU A 94 9.76 1.17 3.20
C LEU A 94 9.88 2.68 3.46
N ARG A 95 10.79 3.37 2.75
CA ARG A 95 10.95 4.84 2.85
C ARG A 95 9.68 5.59 2.45
N PHE A 96 9.09 5.22 1.31
CA PHE A 96 7.83 5.80 0.86
C PHE A 96 6.72 5.60 1.91
N SER A 97 6.63 4.39 2.47
CA SER A 97 5.58 4.03 3.43
C SER A 97 5.69 4.79 4.75
N GLU A 98 6.90 4.95 5.29
CA GLU A 98 7.14 5.73 6.50
C GLU A 98 6.81 7.22 6.31
N LYS A 99 7.18 7.80 5.15
CA LYS A 99 6.85 9.20 4.83
C LYS A 99 5.34 9.39 4.65
N LEU A 100 4.66 8.45 3.98
CA LEU A 100 3.21 8.49 3.82
C LEU A 100 2.47 8.32 5.15
N LYS A 101 2.92 7.41 6.02
CA LYS A 101 2.42 7.27 7.40
C LYS A 101 2.54 8.59 8.16
N THR A 102 3.73 9.18 8.15
CA THR A 102 3.99 10.45 8.84
C THR A 102 3.08 11.56 8.33
N PHE A 103 2.89 11.65 7.00
CA PHE A 103 1.95 12.58 6.39
C PHE A 103 0.53 12.36 6.89
N ILE A 104 0.02 11.12 6.87
CA ILE A 104 -1.34 10.78 7.32
C ILE A 104 -1.54 11.14 8.81
N GLU A 105 -0.57 10.81 9.66
CA GLU A 105 -0.62 11.12 11.09
C GLU A 105 -0.64 12.64 11.33
N GLN A 106 0.16 13.41 10.59
CA GLN A 106 0.15 14.87 10.66
C GLN A 106 -1.17 15.48 10.19
N GLN A 107 -1.78 14.95 9.11
CA GLN A 107 -3.09 15.40 8.67
C GLN A 107 -4.16 15.14 9.73
N SER A 108 -4.10 14.00 10.42
CA SER A 108 -5.02 13.63 11.50
C SER A 108 -4.91 14.56 12.72
N MET A 109 -3.70 15.00 13.08
CA MET A 109 -3.50 15.93 14.21
C MET A 109 -4.02 17.34 13.95
N ASN A 110 -4.10 17.75 12.68
CA ASN A 110 -4.56 19.08 12.29
C ASN A 110 -6.08 19.18 12.15
N ASP A 111 -6.79 18.06 12.12
CA ASP A 111 -8.26 18.06 12.03
C ASP A 111 -8.88 18.27 13.42
N SER A 112 -9.65 19.34 13.58
CA SER A 112 -10.34 19.71 14.82
C SER A 112 -11.40 18.67 15.26
N LYS A 113 -11.68 17.66 14.43
CA LYS A 113 -12.60 16.56 14.73
C LYS A 113 -12.02 15.44 15.60
N ASN A 114 -10.73 15.48 15.96
CA ASN A 114 -10.09 14.51 16.87
C ASN A 114 -10.11 13.05 16.35
N ASP A 115 -10.28 12.89 15.04
CA ASP A 115 -10.34 11.58 14.42
C ASP A 115 -8.93 11.08 14.10
N LEU A 116 -8.51 10.05 14.83
CA LEU A 116 -7.22 9.40 14.61
C LEU A 116 -7.26 8.62 13.29
N MET A 117 -6.46 9.02 12.31
CA MET A 117 -6.24 8.22 11.10
C MET A 117 -5.20 7.14 11.41
N TRP A 118 -5.60 5.89 11.30
CA TRP A 118 -4.67 4.76 11.37
C TRP A 118 -4.12 4.46 9.97
N CYS A 119 -2.82 4.17 9.90
CA CYS A 119 -2.16 3.68 8.70
C CYS A 119 -1.22 2.51 9.07
N ASP A 120 -1.18 1.49 8.22
CA ASP A 120 -0.20 0.40 8.29
C ASP A 120 0.10 -0.11 6.88
N TYR A 121 1.15 -0.91 6.76
CA TYR A 121 1.60 -1.47 5.51
C TYR A 121 2.13 -2.88 5.72
N THR A 122 2.01 -3.70 4.69
CA THR A 122 2.47 -5.09 4.73
C THR A 122 3.87 -5.19 4.15
N ASP A 123 4.76 -5.90 4.84
CA ASP A 123 6.08 -6.21 4.33
C ASP A 123 5.94 -7.15 3.11
N PRO A 124 6.38 -6.75 1.91
CA PRO A 124 6.26 -7.57 0.70
C PRO A 124 7.03 -8.90 0.77
N VAL A 125 8.02 -9.01 1.67
CA VAL A 125 8.81 -10.24 1.83
C VAL A 125 8.05 -11.26 2.68
N THR A 126 7.39 -10.81 3.74
CA THR A 126 6.79 -11.72 4.74
C THR A 126 5.27 -11.76 4.70
N GLY A 127 4.62 -10.76 4.11
CA GLY A 127 3.16 -10.58 4.11
C GLY A 127 2.58 -10.12 5.45
N TYR A 128 3.42 -9.80 6.45
CA TYR A 128 2.96 -9.36 7.75
C TYR A 128 2.78 -7.83 7.83
N PRO A 129 1.88 -7.35 8.71
CA PRO A 129 1.89 -5.96 9.14
C PRO A 129 3.27 -5.54 9.66
N VAL A 130 3.71 -4.35 9.29
CA VAL A 130 4.99 -3.80 9.76
C VAL A 130 4.83 -3.03 11.05
N LEU A 131 3.74 -2.29 11.21
CA LEU A 131 3.54 -1.41 12.37
C LEU A 131 2.69 -2.05 13.47
N SER A 132 1.64 -2.80 13.09
CA SER A 132 0.72 -3.44 14.03
C SER A 132 1.10 -4.88 14.36
N ASP A 133 0.48 -5.42 15.41
CA ASP A 133 0.62 -6.84 15.77
C ASP A 133 0.16 -7.74 14.62
N ARG A 134 0.87 -8.85 14.44
CA ARG A 134 0.57 -9.86 13.44
C ARG A 134 -0.71 -10.60 13.79
N GLY A 135 -1.63 -10.67 12.83
CA GLY A 135 -2.77 -11.56 12.91
C GLY A 135 -2.46 -12.99 12.49
N GLY A 136 -3.51 -13.81 12.43
CA GLY A 136 -3.40 -15.24 12.05
C GLY A 136 -3.31 -15.48 10.55
N MET A 137 -3.30 -14.42 9.74
CA MET A 137 -3.28 -14.50 8.28
C MET A 137 -2.25 -13.55 7.68
N LEU A 138 -1.65 -13.98 6.57
CA LEU A 138 -0.73 -13.18 5.78
C LEU A 138 -1.49 -12.37 4.73
N TYR A 139 -0.96 -11.20 4.40
CA TYR A 139 -1.37 -10.50 3.21
C TYR A 139 -0.75 -11.15 1.97
N SER A 140 -1.59 -11.45 0.98
CA SER A 140 -1.13 -11.99 -0.31
C SER A 140 -1.23 -10.89 -1.37
N ASP A 141 -0.09 -10.37 -1.78
CA ASP A 141 0.03 -9.34 -2.81
C ASP A 141 -0.64 -9.76 -4.13
N THR A 142 -0.57 -11.04 -4.49
CA THR A 142 -1.20 -11.59 -5.70
C THR A 142 -2.72 -11.72 -5.60
N HIS A 143 -3.26 -11.99 -4.41
CA HIS A 143 -4.70 -12.13 -4.21
C HIS A 143 -5.42 -10.79 -4.32
N PHE A 144 -4.82 -9.72 -3.78
CA PHE A 144 -5.43 -8.40 -3.74
C PHE A 144 -5.22 -7.58 -5.02
N THR A 145 -4.08 -7.77 -5.71
CA THR A 145 -3.86 -7.17 -7.04
C THR A 145 -4.80 -7.73 -8.10
N SER A 146 -5.38 -8.92 -7.92
CA SER A 146 -6.43 -9.40 -8.84
C SER A 146 -7.66 -8.48 -8.92
N PHE A 147 -7.85 -7.60 -7.94
CA PHE A 147 -8.89 -6.56 -7.92
C PHE A 147 -8.43 -5.20 -8.49
N VAL A 148 -7.13 -5.05 -8.80
CA VAL A 148 -6.50 -3.82 -9.30
C VAL A 148 -5.68 -4.18 -10.55
N GLU A 149 -6.24 -3.95 -11.74
CA GLU A 149 -5.59 -4.35 -13.00
C GLU A 149 -4.19 -3.73 -13.18
N ASN A 150 -3.23 -4.60 -13.57
CA ASN A 150 -1.81 -4.38 -13.89
C ASN A 150 -0.83 -4.55 -12.72
N ALA A 151 0.08 -5.53 -12.86
CA ALA A 151 1.04 -5.91 -11.83
C ALA A 151 2.47 -5.48 -12.20
N SER A 152 3.11 -4.82 -11.24
CA SER A 152 4.51 -5.06 -10.85
C SER A 152 4.50 -5.21 -9.31
N LEU A 153 5.65 -5.33 -8.63
CA LEU A 153 5.76 -5.51 -7.17
C LEU A 153 4.75 -4.61 -6.41
N SER A 154 3.70 -5.21 -5.86
CA SER A 154 2.59 -4.49 -5.24
C SER A 154 2.78 -4.48 -3.74
N CYS A 155 2.80 -3.31 -3.14
CA CYS A 155 2.85 -3.18 -1.69
C CYS A 155 1.70 -2.28 -1.27
N ASN A 156 0.92 -2.71 -0.29
CA ASN A 156 -0.35 -2.08 0.04
C ASN A 156 -0.24 -1.32 1.35
N LEU A 157 -0.52 -0.02 1.30
CA LEU A 157 -0.80 0.74 2.51
C LEU A 157 -2.31 0.77 2.77
N PHE A 158 -2.67 0.60 4.03
CA PHE A 158 -4.04 0.64 4.50
C PHE A 158 -4.21 1.89 5.31
N TYR A 159 -5.16 2.73 4.95
CA TYR A 159 -5.48 3.88 5.79
C TYR A 159 -6.97 4.05 5.99
N HIS A 160 -7.27 4.70 7.09
CA HIS A 160 -8.62 4.87 7.61
C HIS A 160 -9.00 6.35 7.59
N LEU A 161 -10.18 6.66 7.06
CA LEU A 161 -10.84 7.96 7.25
C LEU A 161 -12.11 7.75 8.07
N SER A 162 -12.26 8.54 9.14
CA SER A 162 -13.55 8.77 9.76
C SER A 162 -14.42 9.66 8.87
N SER A 163 -15.73 9.54 9.02
CA SER A 163 -16.73 10.45 8.43
C SER A 163 -17.27 11.39 9.51
#